data_AF-A0A536HTI0-F1
#
_entry.id   AF-A0A536HTI0-F1
#
_cell.length_a   1.000
_cell.length_b   1.000
_cell.length_c   1.000
_cell.angle_alpha   90.00
_cell.angle_beta   90.00
_cell.angle_gamma   90.00
#
_symmetry.space_group_name_H-M   'P 1'
#
loop_
_entity.id
_entity.type
_entity.pdbx_description
1 polymer ?
#
loop_
_entity_poly.entity_id
_entity_poly.type
_entity_poly.pdbx_seq_one_letter_code
_entity_poly.pdbx_strand_id
1 'polypeptide(L)'
;MKTDLAVVGGGLAALTAARAIQRSDREVVLVWPGLSSLYFLYATIDVLGYADAGAAEPVDDPGAAVAGLIKDQPSHPYARAGRPALEGGTKMLLEWLREAGLVWEGTLARNVLLPTATGTPKPSCLVPASMAAGDLRRADPIVLCGFHGYQDFAPELAAANLRRSWRTGNQVSAIRIAAPGFDADRLFTSIDLARSFEDRGFRAEVANRMRRQISGDGVRVGLPAVLGLTRAEEVYADFETALGYPVFEIPTVPPSVAALRLFDRLRKHLQETGVELFWNAPAHAATVTEGRCTRILLKSAGREQPIEARAYVLALEDWVDGALRAGVHLVRDPFFGRVIAEHAVPSQRTAESIFGVQPYAQLGYPVTDRLQPADETG
;
A
#
# COMPACT_ATOMS: atom_id res chain seq x y z
N MET A 1 -26.12 -2.29 -17.26
CA MET A 1 -25.12 -3.27 -17.76
C MET A 1 -25.32 -4.58 -17.02
N LYS A 2 -25.01 -5.72 -17.64
CA LYS A 2 -25.02 -7.05 -17.01
C LYS A 2 -23.62 -7.65 -17.07
N THR A 3 -23.20 -8.34 -16.02
CA THR A 3 -21.90 -9.03 -15.91
C THR A 3 -22.03 -10.24 -14.96
N ASP A 4 -21.02 -11.11 -14.88
CA ASP A 4 -21.02 -12.17 -13.87
C ASP A 4 -20.72 -11.59 -12.48
N LEU A 5 -19.66 -10.79 -12.36
CA LEU A 5 -19.24 -10.19 -11.09
C LEU A 5 -18.95 -8.69 -11.20
N ALA A 6 -19.39 -7.93 -10.20
CA ALA A 6 -19.00 -6.55 -10.02
C ALA A 6 -18.18 -6.40 -8.75
N VAL A 7 -16.96 -5.90 -8.88
CA VAL A 7 -16.07 -5.57 -7.76
C VAL A 7 -16.20 -4.07 -7.51
N VAL A 8 -16.53 -3.68 -6.28
CA VAL A 8 -16.61 -2.28 -5.88
C VAL A 8 -15.45 -1.95 -4.95
N GLY A 9 -14.62 -0.99 -5.34
CA GLY A 9 -13.45 -0.56 -4.57
C GLY A 9 -12.33 -0.02 -5.45
N GLY A 10 -11.34 0.60 -4.81
CA GLY A 10 -10.27 1.33 -5.50
C GLY A 10 -8.84 0.92 -5.19
N GLY A 11 -8.59 0.05 -4.21
CA GLY A 11 -7.23 -0.36 -3.88
C GLY A 11 -6.97 -1.86 -3.93
N LEU A 12 -6.02 -2.34 -3.13
CA LEU A 12 -5.35 -3.61 -3.40
C LEU A 12 -6.30 -4.79 -3.32
N ALA A 13 -7.25 -4.77 -2.38
CA ALA A 13 -8.27 -5.81 -2.27
C ALA A 13 -9.15 -5.88 -3.53
N ALA A 14 -9.55 -4.72 -4.07
CA ALA A 14 -10.41 -4.64 -5.26
C ALA A 14 -9.67 -5.09 -6.52
N LEU A 15 -8.43 -4.61 -6.68
CA LEU A 15 -7.54 -4.99 -7.78
C LEU A 15 -7.25 -6.50 -7.76
N THR A 16 -6.98 -7.06 -6.58
CA THR A 16 -6.69 -8.50 -6.39
C THR A 16 -7.94 -9.35 -6.62
N ALA A 17 -9.12 -8.93 -6.15
CA ALA A 17 -10.38 -9.61 -6.41
C ALA A 17 -10.71 -9.62 -7.91
N ALA A 18 -10.57 -8.48 -8.60
CA ALA A 18 -10.76 -8.40 -10.04
C ALA A 18 -9.80 -9.34 -10.78
N ARG A 19 -8.52 -9.39 -10.39
CA ARG A 19 -7.54 -10.33 -10.97
C ARG A 19 -7.93 -11.79 -10.76
N ALA A 20 -8.35 -12.15 -9.54
CA ALA A 20 -8.73 -13.52 -9.21
C ALA A 20 -9.96 -13.96 -10.03
N ILE A 21 -10.96 -13.08 -10.19
CA ILE A 21 -12.15 -13.37 -11.00
C ILE A 21 -11.81 -13.45 -12.49
N GLN A 22 -10.97 -12.54 -12.98
CA GLN A 22 -10.52 -12.53 -14.38
C GLN A 22 -9.79 -13.85 -14.76
N ARG A 23 -9.10 -14.49 -13.81
CA ARG A 23 -8.49 -15.83 -14.01
C ARG A 23 -9.50 -17.00 -13.97
N SER A 24 -10.78 -16.76 -13.66
CA SER A 24 -11.81 -17.80 -13.45
C SER A 24 -12.78 -18.00 -14.63
N ASP A 25 -12.43 -17.52 -15.84
CA ASP A 25 -13.29 -17.51 -17.03
C ASP A 25 -14.65 -16.81 -16.82
N ARG A 26 -14.72 -15.86 -15.88
CA ARG A 26 -15.92 -15.07 -15.56
C ARG A 26 -15.72 -13.63 -15.96
N GLU A 27 -16.80 -13.01 -16.44
CA GLU A 27 -16.80 -11.58 -16.69
C GLU A 27 -16.72 -10.79 -15.38
N VAL A 28 -15.86 -9.79 -15.35
CA VAL A 28 -15.73 -8.91 -14.19
C VAL A 28 -15.65 -7.46 -14.61
N VAL A 29 -16.40 -6.63 -13.88
CA VAL A 29 -16.28 -5.19 -13.94
C VAL A 29 -15.76 -4.67 -12.61
N LEU A 30 -14.79 -3.77 -12.68
CA LEU A 30 -14.28 -3.04 -11.52
C LEU A 30 -14.95 -1.67 -11.48
N VAL A 31 -15.64 -1.40 -10.39
CA VAL A 31 -16.33 -0.13 -10.11
C VAL A 31 -15.49 0.65 -9.13
N TRP A 32 -14.89 1.74 -9.62
CA TRP A 32 -13.97 2.53 -8.84
C TRP A 32 -14.59 3.87 -8.43
N PRO A 33 -14.77 4.13 -7.11
CA PRO A 33 -15.33 5.38 -6.62
C PRO A 33 -14.49 6.64 -6.87
N GLY A 34 -13.18 6.54 -7.13
CA GLY A 34 -12.31 7.70 -7.40
C GLY A 34 -10.94 7.62 -6.74
N LEU A 35 -10.78 8.12 -5.52
CA LEU A 35 -9.51 8.02 -4.79
C LEU A 35 -9.21 6.56 -4.40
N SER A 36 -7.93 6.23 -4.24
CA SER A 36 -7.47 4.91 -3.79
C SER A 36 -6.63 5.08 -2.53
N SER A 37 -6.87 4.24 -1.51
CA SER A 37 -6.04 4.26 -0.30
C SER A 37 -4.59 3.87 -0.60
N LEU A 38 -4.35 3.18 -1.72
CA LEU A 38 -3.01 2.84 -2.18
C LEU A 38 -2.10 4.07 -2.31
N TYR A 39 -2.62 5.26 -2.63
CA TYR A 39 -1.81 6.48 -2.72
C TYR A 39 -1.14 6.88 -1.41
N PHE A 40 -1.58 6.31 -0.29
CA PHE A 40 -1.10 6.58 1.06
C PHE A 40 -0.16 5.49 1.60
N LEU A 41 0.11 4.44 0.82
CA LEU A 41 0.85 3.25 1.26
C LEU A 41 2.32 3.23 0.82
N TYR A 42 3.06 2.25 1.32
CA TYR A 42 4.51 2.06 1.09
C TYR A 42 4.82 1.23 -0.17
N ALA A 43 3.81 0.78 -0.92
CA ALA A 43 3.94 -0.19 -2.01
C ALA A 43 4.53 -1.57 -1.62
N THR A 44 4.74 -1.81 -0.32
CA THR A 44 5.02 -3.14 0.22
C THR A 44 3.72 -3.91 0.43
N ILE A 45 3.82 -5.23 0.47
CA ILE A 45 2.72 -6.11 0.85
C ILE A 45 3.09 -6.74 2.18
N ASP A 46 2.34 -6.39 3.21
CA ASP A 46 2.59 -6.81 4.58
C ASP A 46 1.60 -7.91 4.98
N VAL A 47 2.06 -8.84 5.83
CA VAL A 47 1.24 -9.94 6.36
C VAL A 47 1.06 -9.78 7.86
N LEU A 48 2.16 -9.89 8.60
CA LEU A 48 2.19 -9.60 10.03
C LEU A 48 3.56 -9.03 10.38
N GLY A 49 3.59 -7.76 10.78
CA GLY A 49 4.81 -7.04 11.09
C GLY A 49 5.13 -6.97 12.58
N TYR A 50 4.10 -6.91 13.41
CA TYR A 50 4.17 -6.86 14.87
C TYR A 50 3.05 -7.73 15.42
N ALA A 51 3.27 -8.36 16.58
CA ALA A 51 2.28 -9.27 17.18
C ALA A 51 1.00 -8.53 17.60
N ASP A 52 1.16 -7.30 18.09
CA ASP A 52 0.09 -6.39 18.47
C ASP A 52 0.58 -4.93 18.40
N ALA A 53 -0.31 -3.97 18.69
CA ALA A 53 0.01 -2.54 18.59
C ALA A 53 0.98 -2.02 19.67
N GLY A 54 1.22 -2.77 20.74
CA GLY A 54 2.20 -2.43 21.78
C GLY A 54 3.54 -3.14 21.60
N ALA A 55 3.65 -4.09 20.67
CA ALA A 55 4.85 -4.86 20.45
C ALA A 55 6.00 -3.99 19.92
N ALA A 56 7.14 -4.05 20.62
CA ALA A 56 8.36 -3.35 20.21
C ALA A 56 9.18 -4.17 19.19
N GLU A 57 9.12 -5.49 19.29
CA GLU A 57 9.91 -6.40 18.46
C GLU A 57 9.20 -6.71 17.13
N PRO A 58 9.88 -6.51 15.99
CA PRO A 58 9.32 -6.86 14.69
C PRO A 58 9.26 -8.38 14.54
N VAL A 59 8.19 -8.85 13.91
CA VAL A 59 8.02 -10.26 13.50
C VAL A 59 9.03 -10.57 12.40
N ASP A 60 9.84 -11.61 12.61
CA ASP A 60 10.78 -12.10 11.59
C ASP A 60 10.09 -13.01 10.58
N ASP A 61 9.42 -14.08 11.03
CA ASP A 61 8.68 -15.03 10.18
C ASP A 61 7.17 -14.75 10.25
N PRO A 62 6.59 -14.03 9.27
CA PRO A 62 5.17 -13.72 9.29
C PRO A 62 4.27 -14.95 9.16
N GLY A 63 4.69 -15.99 8.44
CA GLY A 63 3.91 -17.23 8.26
C GLY A 63 3.76 -18.00 9.58
N ALA A 64 4.85 -18.15 10.32
CA ALA A 64 4.83 -18.76 11.65
C ALA A 64 4.04 -17.90 12.65
N ALA A 65 4.23 -16.58 12.62
CA ALA A 65 3.53 -15.67 13.52
C ALA A 65 2.01 -15.66 13.27
N VAL A 66 1.56 -15.73 12.00
CA VAL A 66 0.13 -15.90 11.67
C VAL A 66 -0.41 -17.23 12.22
N ALA A 67 0.37 -18.32 12.18
CA ALA A 67 -0.07 -19.59 12.76
C ALA A 67 -0.28 -19.49 14.28
N GLY A 68 0.58 -18.76 14.99
CA GLY A 68 0.38 -18.43 16.40
C GLY A 68 -0.86 -17.57 16.63
N LEU A 69 -1.02 -16.51 15.86
CA LEU A 69 -2.17 -15.60 15.93
C LEU A 69 -3.51 -16.33 15.74
N ILE A 70 -3.60 -17.27 14.79
CA ILE A 70 -4.81 -18.06 14.55
C ILE A 70 -5.16 -18.92 15.76
N LYS A 71 -4.15 -19.51 16.43
CA LYS A 71 -4.35 -20.33 17.62
C LYS A 71 -4.88 -19.48 18.79
N ASP A 72 -4.34 -18.28 18.95
CA ASP A 72 -4.66 -17.40 20.07
C ASP A 72 -5.96 -16.59 19.82
N GLN A 73 -6.30 -16.33 18.56
CA GLN A 73 -7.45 -15.53 18.13
C GLN A 73 -8.25 -16.25 17.03
N PRO A 74 -9.09 -17.23 17.39
CA PRO A 74 -9.83 -18.05 16.41
C PRO A 74 -10.89 -17.27 15.61
N SER A 75 -11.26 -16.07 16.05
CA SER A 75 -12.18 -15.17 15.33
C SER A 75 -11.47 -14.23 14.34
N HIS A 76 -10.14 -14.19 14.34
CA HIS A 76 -9.34 -13.30 13.49
C HIS A 76 -9.57 -13.61 11.99
N PRO A 77 -9.57 -12.61 11.08
CA PRO A 77 -9.73 -12.85 9.64
C PRO A 77 -8.76 -13.89 9.06
N TYR A 78 -7.52 -13.95 9.54
CA TYR A 78 -6.58 -15.02 9.17
C TYR A 78 -7.03 -16.43 9.60
N ALA A 79 -7.74 -16.57 10.72
CA ALA A 79 -8.27 -17.86 11.14
C ALA A 79 -9.40 -18.33 10.21
N ARG A 80 -10.23 -17.40 9.73
CA ARG A 80 -11.32 -17.67 8.78
C ARG A 80 -10.82 -17.96 7.37
N ALA A 81 -9.91 -17.13 6.87
CA ALA A 81 -9.30 -17.32 5.56
C ALA A 81 -8.46 -18.61 5.51
N GLY A 82 -7.75 -18.89 6.61
CA GLY A 82 -6.84 -20.01 6.75
C GLY A 82 -5.49 -19.78 6.06
N ARG A 83 -4.49 -20.57 6.50
CA ARG A 83 -3.13 -20.54 5.94
C ARG A 83 -3.07 -20.80 4.43
N PRO A 84 -3.85 -21.73 3.85
CA PRO A 84 -3.83 -21.96 2.40
C PRO A 84 -4.24 -20.73 1.59
N ALA A 85 -5.18 -19.90 2.08
CA ALA A 85 -5.58 -18.68 1.40
C ALA A 85 -4.48 -17.61 1.45
N LEU A 86 -3.78 -17.49 2.59
CA LEU A 86 -2.61 -16.61 2.70
C LEU A 86 -1.51 -17.03 1.73
N GLU A 87 -1.10 -18.30 1.76
CA GLU A 87 -0.05 -18.84 0.89
C GLU A 87 -0.41 -18.71 -0.60
N GLY A 88 -1.64 -19.07 -0.96
CA GLY A 88 -2.16 -18.94 -2.32
C GLY A 88 -2.26 -17.48 -2.78
N GLY A 89 -2.73 -16.59 -1.92
CA GLY A 89 -2.86 -15.15 -2.20
C GLY A 89 -1.51 -14.48 -2.42
N THR A 90 -0.53 -14.73 -1.54
CA THR A 90 0.84 -14.21 -1.69
C THR A 90 1.49 -14.71 -2.98
N LYS A 91 1.34 -16.00 -3.30
CA LYS A 91 1.86 -16.57 -4.55
C LYS A 91 1.21 -15.95 -5.78
N MET A 92 -0.12 -15.88 -5.81
CA MET A 92 -0.87 -15.28 -6.92
C MET A 92 -0.46 -13.81 -7.15
N LEU A 93 -0.27 -13.05 -6.08
CA LEU A 93 0.13 -11.66 -6.16
C LEU A 93 1.54 -11.49 -6.73
N LEU A 94 2.51 -12.31 -6.29
CA LEU A 94 3.87 -12.31 -6.86
C LEU A 94 3.88 -12.70 -8.34
N GLU A 95 3.09 -13.71 -8.73
CA GLU A 95 2.90 -14.07 -10.14
C GLU A 95 2.33 -12.89 -10.94
N TRP A 96 1.30 -12.25 -10.41
CA TRP A 96 0.65 -11.14 -11.09
C TRP A 96 1.57 -9.92 -11.23
N LEU A 97 2.33 -9.57 -10.18
CA LEU A 97 3.33 -8.51 -10.24
C LEU A 97 4.35 -8.78 -11.36
N ARG A 98 4.84 -10.02 -11.46
CA ARG A 98 5.78 -10.41 -12.54
C ARG A 98 5.15 -10.30 -13.93
N GLU A 99 3.91 -10.75 -14.11
CA GLU A 99 3.18 -10.58 -15.38
C GLU A 99 2.97 -9.10 -15.73
N ALA A 100 2.77 -8.27 -14.70
CA ALA A 100 2.73 -6.84 -14.83
C ALA A 100 4.13 -6.20 -15.02
N GLY A 101 5.21 -6.97 -15.15
CA GLY A 101 6.56 -6.43 -15.34
C GLY A 101 7.11 -5.68 -14.12
N LEU A 102 6.57 -5.96 -12.94
CA LEU A 102 7.02 -5.43 -11.66
C LEU A 102 7.85 -6.49 -10.93
N VAL A 103 8.89 -6.05 -10.20
CA VAL A 103 9.79 -6.95 -9.48
C VAL A 103 9.63 -6.78 -7.98
N TRP A 104 8.97 -7.74 -7.34
CA TRP A 104 8.85 -7.82 -5.88
C TRP A 104 9.57 -9.07 -5.37
N GLU A 105 10.19 -8.94 -4.21
CA GLU A 105 10.95 -9.97 -3.52
C GLU A 105 10.37 -10.21 -2.13
N GLY A 106 10.63 -11.39 -1.57
CA GLY A 106 10.20 -11.76 -0.22
C GLY A 106 9.43 -13.06 -0.16
N THR A 107 9.17 -13.52 1.07
CA THR A 107 8.45 -14.76 1.34
C THR A 107 7.69 -14.67 2.65
N LEU A 108 6.77 -15.60 2.89
CA LEU A 108 6.11 -15.74 4.19
C LEU A 108 7.07 -16.21 5.31
N ALA A 109 8.28 -16.68 5.00
CA ALA A 109 9.22 -17.17 6.01
C ALA A 109 10.07 -16.05 6.62
N ARG A 110 10.12 -14.86 5.99
CA ARG A 110 10.96 -13.75 6.46
C ARG A 110 10.46 -12.40 5.98
N ASN A 111 10.13 -11.51 6.92
CA ASN A 111 9.96 -10.09 6.68
C ASN A 111 11.32 -9.44 6.38
N VAL A 112 11.36 -8.53 5.43
CA VAL A 112 12.45 -7.56 5.24
C VAL A 112 12.21 -6.38 6.19
N LEU A 113 13.26 -5.86 6.82
CA LEU A 113 13.13 -4.74 7.75
C LEU A 113 13.58 -3.45 7.08
N LEU A 114 12.64 -2.63 6.61
CA LEU A 114 12.95 -1.41 5.86
C LEU A 114 12.93 -0.17 6.77
N PRO A 115 13.73 0.86 6.49
CA PRO A 115 13.59 2.15 7.16
C PRO A 115 12.37 2.92 6.61
N THR A 116 11.60 3.53 7.50
CA THR A 116 10.60 4.54 7.13
C THR A 116 11.25 5.91 6.89
N ALA A 117 10.49 6.87 6.33
CA ALA A 117 10.94 8.25 6.16
C ALA A 117 11.33 8.95 7.49
N THR A 118 10.83 8.48 8.63
CA THR A 118 11.20 8.98 9.97
C THR A 118 12.33 8.18 10.60
N GLY A 119 12.88 7.16 9.93
CA GLY A 119 13.97 6.35 10.46
C GLY A 119 13.55 5.34 11.52
N THR A 120 12.33 4.80 11.41
CA THR A 120 11.89 3.65 12.21
C THR A 120 11.93 2.36 11.38
N PRO A 121 12.22 1.20 11.99
CA PRO A 121 12.16 -0.07 11.30
C PRO A 121 10.70 -0.43 10.97
N LYS A 122 10.45 -0.88 9.75
CA LYS A 122 9.16 -1.37 9.27
C LYS A 122 9.34 -2.78 8.69
N PRO A 123 8.80 -3.82 9.33
CA PRO A 123 8.78 -5.17 8.78
C PRO A 123 7.78 -5.25 7.62
N SER A 124 8.22 -5.84 6.51
CA SER A 124 7.43 -6.00 5.29
C SER A 124 7.70 -7.37 4.67
N CYS A 125 6.62 -8.06 4.25
CA CYS A 125 6.71 -9.45 3.80
C CYS A 125 7.18 -9.53 2.35
N LEU A 126 6.53 -8.77 1.45
CA LEU A 126 6.98 -8.61 0.07
C LEU A 126 7.31 -7.15 -0.19
N VAL A 127 8.48 -6.91 -0.77
CA VAL A 127 9.03 -5.57 -1.01
C VAL A 127 9.35 -5.38 -2.49
N PRO A 128 9.18 -4.17 -3.05
CA PRO A 128 9.72 -3.86 -4.36
C PRO A 128 11.24 -4.06 -4.39
N ALA A 129 11.79 -4.50 -5.52
CA ALA A 129 13.24 -4.63 -5.70
C ALA A 129 13.97 -3.33 -5.39
N SER A 130 13.37 -2.18 -5.75
CA SER A 130 13.93 -0.85 -5.46
C SER A 130 14.05 -0.52 -3.97
N MET A 131 13.49 -1.33 -3.07
CA MET A 131 13.59 -1.15 -1.62
C MET A 131 14.45 -2.23 -0.95
N ALA A 132 14.78 -3.32 -1.64
CA ALA A 132 15.40 -4.51 -1.04
C ALA A 132 16.77 -4.24 -0.41
N ALA A 133 17.57 -3.36 -1.02
CA ALA A 133 18.86 -2.95 -0.45
C ALA A 133 18.69 -2.11 0.83
N GLY A 134 17.47 -1.77 1.25
CA GLY A 134 17.15 -1.10 2.51
C GLY A 134 17.06 -2.03 3.73
N ASP A 135 17.22 -3.36 3.60
CA ASP A 135 17.13 -4.28 4.76
C ASP A 135 18.11 -3.85 5.88
N LEU A 136 17.55 -3.42 7.00
CA LEU A 136 18.27 -2.92 8.18
C LEU A 136 19.01 -4.03 8.92
N ARG A 137 18.80 -5.29 8.56
CA ARG A 137 19.57 -6.43 9.10
C ARG A 137 20.91 -6.64 8.42
N ARG A 138 21.15 -6.01 7.27
CA ARG A 138 22.46 -6.04 6.60
C ARG A 138 23.48 -5.22 7.37
N ALA A 139 24.73 -5.66 7.41
CA ALA A 139 25.80 -4.99 8.16
C ALA A 139 26.39 -3.74 7.45
N ASP A 140 26.13 -3.59 6.15
CA ASP A 140 26.74 -2.52 5.35
C ASP A 140 26.28 -1.14 5.83
N PRO A 141 27.18 -0.14 5.89
CA PRO A 141 26.82 1.24 6.23
C PRO A 141 25.75 1.82 5.31
N ILE A 142 24.97 2.76 5.85
CA ILE A 142 23.87 3.41 5.13
C ILE A 142 24.17 4.91 5.02
N VAL A 143 24.03 5.46 3.82
CA VAL A 143 23.97 6.91 3.61
C VAL A 143 22.56 7.27 3.16
N LEU A 144 21.83 8.04 3.99
CA LEU A 144 20.54 8.60 3.62
C LEU A 144 20.73 9.93 2.90
N CYS A 145 20.23 10.02 1.67
CA CYS A 145 20.36 11.20 0.82
C CYS A 145 19.00 11.89 0.66
N GLY A 146 18.95 13.16 1.04
CA GLY A 146 17.83 14.05 0.74
C GLY A 146 18.21 15.14 -0.27
N PHE A 147 17.25 15.99 -0.60
CA PHE A 147 17.46 17.15 -1.46
C PHE A 147 17.29 18.44 -0.64
N HIS A 148 18.07 19.48 -0.97
CA HIS A 148 17.80 20.82 -0.43
C HIS A 148 16.45 21.33 -0.95
N GLY A 149 15.67 22.00 -0.08
CA GLY A 149 14.32 22.50 -0.40
C GLY A 149 13.20 21.44 -0.31
N TYR A 150 13.53 20.15 -0.42
CA TYR A 150 12.53 19.07 -0.30
C TYR A 150 12.17 18.79 1.17
N GLN A 151 10.88 18.91 1.48
CA GLN A 151 10.38 18.89 2.87
C GLN A 151 9.88 17.52 3.34
N ASP A 152 9.50 16.63 2.42
CA ASP A 152 8.85 15.36 2.76
C ASP A 152 9.85 14.28 3.23
N PHE A 153 11.15 14.57 3.22
CA PHE A 153 12.19 13.69 3.75
C PHE A 153 13.29 14.49 4.46
N ALA A 154 13.47 14.19 5.75
CA ALA A 154 14.55 14.71 6.56
C ALA A 154 15.58 13.59 6.82
N PRO A 155 16.60 13.41 5.95
CA PRO A 155 17.56 12.32 6.08
C PRO A 155 18.32 12.37 7.42
N GLU A 156 18.57 13.55 7.97
CA GLU A 156 19.26 13.72 9.26
C GLU A 156 18.41 13.18 10.42
N LEU A 157 17.10 13.43 10.40
CA LEU A 157 16.16 12.90 11.38
C LEU A 157 16.07 11.38 11.28
N ALA A 158 15.90 10.85 10.05
CA ALA A 158 15.84 9.43 9.82
C ALA A 158 17.13 8.72 10.27
N ALA A 159 18.29 9.29 9.95
CA ALA A 159 19.58 8.75 10.38
C ALA A 159 19.75 8.79 11.90
N ALA A 160 19.37 9.90 12.55
CA ALA A 160 19.43 10.03 14.00
C ALA A 160 18.53 9.00 14.71
N ASN A 161 17.31 8.80 14.21
CA ASN A 161 16.36 7.82 14.75
C ASN A 161 16.85 6.38 14.55
N LEU A 162 17.39 6.03 13.38
CA LEU A 162 17.97 4.71 13.15
C LEU A 162 19.15 4.43 14.09
N ARG A 163 20.08 5.39 14.25
CA ARG A 163 21.21 5.24 15.19
C ARG A 163 20.77 5.06 16.63
N ARG A 164 19.69 5.73 17.04
CA ARG A 164 19.17 5.68 18.42
C ARG A 164 18.41 4.39 18.68
N SER A 165 17.49 4.05 17.81
CA SER A 165 16.46 3.05 18.03
C SER A 165 16.85 1.68 17.48
N TRP A 166 17.79 1.61 16.53
CA TRP A 166 18.16 0.37 15.88
C TRP A 166 19.65 0.06 16.09
N ARG A 167 19.93 -0.74 17.14
CA ARG A 167 21.29 -1.08 17.61
C ARG A 167 21.98 -2.14 16.73
N THR A 168 21.81 -2.07 15.41
CA THR A 168 22.68 -2.81 14.50
C THR A 168 23.99 -2.05 14.39
N GLY A 169 25.13 -2.74 14.26
CA GLY A 169 26.46 -2.13 14.13
C GLY A 169 26.67 -1.29 12.85
N ASN A 170 25.59 -0.88 12.18
CA ASN A 170 25.59 -0.18 10.92
C ASN A 170 25.86 1.31 11.16
N GLN A 171 26.89 1.83 10.49
CA GLN A 171 27.11 3.26 10.45
C GLN A 171 26.06 3.88 9.52
N VAL A 172 25.08 4.57 10.08
CA VAL A 172 24.12 5.36 9.31
C VAL A 172 24.63 6.80 9.24
N SER A 173 24.58 7.43 8.07
CA SER A 173 24.87 8.86 7.87
C SER A 173 23.82 9.51 6.99
N ALA A 174 23.86 10.84 6.91
CA ALA A 174 22.91 11.63 6.14
C ALA A 174 23.65 12.69 5.35
N ILE A 175 23.22 12.91 4.10
CA ILE A 175 23.69 14.00 3.24
C ILE A 175 22.51 14.67 2.55
N ARG A 176 22.75 15.89 2.05
CA ARG A 176 21.81 16.60 1.16
C ARG A 176 22.53 17.12 -0.06
N ILE A 177 21.85 17.02 -1.19
CA ILE A 177 22.33 17.56 -2.45
C ILE A 177 21.34 18.56 -3.03
N ALA A 178 21.83 19.50 -3.83
CA ALA A 178 20.96 20.36 -4.63
C ALA A 178 20.48 19.56 -5.86
N ALA A 179 19.17 19.47 -6.07
CA ALA A 179 18.61 18.90 -7.29
C ALA A 179 18.74 19.92 -8.44
N PRO A 180 19.25 19.53 -9.63
CA PRO A 180 19.38 20.45 -10.76
C PRO A 180 18.04 21.10 -11.15
N GLY A 181 17.99 22.43 -11.24
CA GLY A 181 16.77 23.16 -11.60
C GLY A 181 15.74 23.30 -10.47
N PHE A 182 16.07 22.91 -9.24
CA PHE A 182 15.26 23.16 -8.06
C PHE A 182 15.98 24.15 -7.13
N ASP A 183 15.35 25.30 -6.91
CA ASP A 183 15.81 26.27 -5.94
C ASP A 183 15.32 25.89 -4.54
N ALA A 184 16.17 26.07 -3.53
CA ALA A 184 15.89 25.65 -2.16
C ALA A 184 14.78 26.48 -1.48
N ASP A 185 14.44 27.64 -2.03
CA ASP A 185 13.36 28.52 -1.58
C ASP A 185 12.00 28.19 -2.21
N ARG A 186 11.95 27.30 -3.20
CA ARG A 186 10.74 26.88 -3.88
C ARG A 186 10.27 25.51 -3.38
N LEU A 187 8.97 25.41 -3.10
CA LEU A 187 8.35 24.13 -2.76
C LEU A 187 8.25 23.24 -4.02
N PHE A 188 8.62 21.97 -3.86
CA PHE A 188 8.45 20.92 -4.86
C PHE A 188 8.19 19.58 -4.17
N THR A 189 7.55 18.68 -4.90
CA THR A 189 7.02 17.41 -4.38
C THR A 189 7.83 16.20 -4.81
N SER A 190 7.55 15.04 -4.21
CA SER A 190 8.06 13.74 -4.67
C SER A 190 7.75 13.48 -6.15
N ILE A 191 6.59 13.94 -6.62
CA ILE A 191 6.16 13.77 -8.02
C ILE A 191 7.01 14.62 -8.96
N ASP A 192 7.36 15.85 -8.56
CA ASP A 192 8.20 16.74 -9.36
C ASP A 192 9.60 16.14 -9.52
N LEU A 193 10.20 15.67 -8.42
CA LEU A 193 11.47 14.93 -8.46
C LEU A 193 11.36 13.69 -9.34
N ALA A 194 10.31 12.88 -9.15
CA ALA A 194 10.12 11.64 -9.90
C ALA A 194 10.05 11.87 -11.41
N ARG A 195 9.40 12.95 -11.85
CA ARG A 195 9.37 13.37 -13.26
C ARG A 195 10.74 13.83 -13.74
N SER A 196 11.47 14.61 -12.95
CA SER A 196 12.82 15.06 -13.30
C SER A 196 13.82 13.90 -13.43
N PHE A 197 13.72 12.87 -12.59
CA PHE A 197 14.56 11.67 -12.68
C PHE A 197 14.38 10.86 -13.96
N GLU A 198 13.27 11.06 -14.68
CA GLU A 198 13.07 10.46 -15.99
C GLU A 198 13.96 11.06 -17.09
N ASP A 199 14.51 12.27 -16.87
CA ASP A 199 15.54 12.86 -17.71
C ASP A 199 16.92 12.27 -17.39
N ARG A 200 17.66 11.87 -18.43
CA ARG A 200 18.98 11.23 -18.28
C ARG A 200 20.03 12.21 -17.75
N GLY A 201 19.96 13.48 -18.17
CA GLY A 201 20.91 14.52 -17.75
C GLY A 201 20.77 14.86 -16.27
N PHE A 202 19.53 15.10 -15.82
CA PHE A 202 19.19 15.31 -14.41
C PHE A 202 19.66 14.13 -13.55
N ARG A 203 19.32 12.90 -13.96
CA ARG A 203 19.70 11.68 -13.24
C ARG A 203 21.22 11.53 -13.09
N ALA A 204 21.97 11.73 -14.17
CA ALA A 204 23.43 11.62 -14.17
C ALA A 204 24.10 12.68 -13.27
N GLU A 205 23.60 13.92 -13.33
CA GLU A 205 24.12 15.01 -12.51
C GLU A 205 23.85 14.77 -11.01
N VAL A 206 22.65 14.29 -10.66
CA VAL A 206 22.32 13.90 -9.28
C VAL A 206 23.25 12.79 -8.78
N ALA A 207 23.45 11.73 -9.56
CA ALA A 207 24.36 10.64 -9.20
C ALA A 207 25.80 11.12 -8.99
N ASN A 208 26.29 12.03 -9.84
CA ASN A 208 27.61 12.65 -9.71
C ASN A 208 27.74 13.46 -8.41
N ARG A 209 26.75 14.31 -8.09
CA ARG A 209 26.73 15.10 -6.85
C ARG A 209 26.75 14.21 -5.61
N MET A 210 25.95 13.15 -5.60
CA MET A 210 25.92 12.20 -4.48
C MET A 210 27.26 11.49 -4.31
N ARG A 211 27.86 10.98 -5.39
CA ARG A 211 29.16 10.28 -5.33
C ARG A 211 30.27 11.16 -4.74
N ARG A 212 30.26 12.46 -5.01
CA ARG A 212 31.27 13.41 -4.47
C ARG A 212 31.13 13.65 -2.97
N GLN A 213 29.94 13.45 -2.40
CA GLN A 213 29.68 13.69 -0.97
C GLN A 213 29.68 12.41 -0.13
N ILE A 214 29.34 11.26 -0.74
CA ILE A 214 29.39 9.96 -0.07
C ILE A 214 30.82 9.68 0.36
N SER A 215 30.98 9.41 1.65
CA SER A 215 32.26 9.03 2.26
C SER A 215 32.19 7.58 2.73
N GLY A 216 33.23 6.81 2.43
CA GLY A 216 33.37 5.40 2.82
C GLY A 216 33.04 4.43 1.68
N ASP A 217 33.66 3.26 1.74
CA ASP A 217 33.47 2.18 0.78
C ASP A 217 32.35 1.23 1.23
N GLY A 218 31.73 0.54 0.27
CA GLY A 218 30.74 -0.50 0.55
C GLY A 218 29.43 0.02 1.17
N VAL A 219 29.13 1.31 1.03
CA VAL A 219 27.88 1.87 1.56
C VAL A 219 26.69 1.51 0.67
N ARG A 220 25.49 1.51 1.27
CA ARG A 220 24.20 1.50 0.56
C ARG A 220 23.54 2.85 0.70
N VAL A 221 22.86 3.30 -0.35
CA VAL A 221 22.34 4.67 -0.42
C VAL A 221 20.82 4.67 -0.43
N GLY A 222 20.24 5.21 0.64
CA GLY A 222 18.80 5.40 0.77
C GLY A 222 18.38 6.78 0.31
N LEU A 223 17.32 6.89 -0.46
CA LEU A 223 16.75 8.19 -0.88
C LEU A 223 15.22 8.13 -0.92
N PRO A 224 14.51 9.27 -0.96
CA PRO A 224 13.08 9.27 -1.21
C PRO A 224 12.70 8.44 -2.44
N ALA A 225 11.53 7.83 -2.46
CA ALA A 225 11.06 7.03 -3.59
C ALA A 225 10.73 7.89 -4.83
N VAL A 226 11.74 8.46 -5.46
CA VAL A 226 11.64 9.44 -6.56
C VAL A 226 12.37 8.98 -7.83
N LEU A 227 12.80 7.72 -7.92
CA LEU A 227 13.46 7.19 -9.11
C LEU A 227 12.45 6.83 -10.21
N GLY A 228 11.94 7.87 -10.88
CA GLY A 228 11.03 7.78 -12.03
C GLY A 228 9.56 7.72 -11.63
N LEU A 229 8.65 7.86 -12.61
CA LEU A 229 7.21 7.77 -12.35
C LEU A 229 6.53 6.76 -13.28
N THR A 230 6.87 6.81 -14.56
CA THR A 230 6.33 5.95 -15.62
C THR A 230 7.32 4.89 -16.07
N ARG A 231 8.63 5.16 -15.92
CA ARG A 231 9.75 4.26 -16.31
C ARG A 231 10.62 3.89 -15.11
N ALA A 232 9.99 3.61 -13.97
CA ALA A 232 10.67 3.47 -12.69
C ALA A 232 11.79 2.41 -12.68
N GLU A 233 11.55 1.23 -13.25
CA GLU A 233 12.56 0.14 -13.31
C GLU A 233 13.80 0.56 -14.12
N GLU A 234 13.62 1.18 -15.30
CA GLU A 234 14.72 1.71 -16.12
C GLU A 234 15.48 2.81 -15.36
N VAL A 235 14.74 3.76 -14.79
CA VAL A 235 15.32 4.90 -14.08
C VAL A 235 16.10 4.46 -12.84
N TYR A 236 15.57 3.49 -12.09
CA TYR A 236 16.21 2.90 -10.93
C TYR A 236 17.51 2.20 -11.32
N ALA A 237 17.47 1.28 -12.29
CA ALA A 237 18.64 0.51 -12.72
C ALA A 237 19.75 1.41 -13.31
N ASP A 238 19.37 2.39 -14.13
CA ASP A 238 20.30 3.38 -14.66
C ASP A 238 20.90 4.25 -13.56
N PHE A 239 20.10 4.63 -12.54
CA PHE A 239 20.58 5.46 -11.44
C PHE A 239 21.54 4.69 -10.52
N GLU A 240 21.21 3.45 -10.17
CA GLU A 240 22.08 2.58 -9.37
C GLU A 240 23.42 2.35 -10.07
N THR A 241 23.37 2.01 -11.36
CA THR A 241 24.57 1.84 -12.20
C THR A 241 25.39 3.13 -12.27
N ALA A 242 24.72 4.26 -12.51
CA ALA A 242 25.39 5.54 -12.57
C ALA A 242 26.04 5.85 -11.22
N LEU A 243 25.32 5.73 -10.10
CA LEU A 243 25.81 6.08 -8.76
C LEU A 243 27.00 5.20 -8.34
N GLY A 244 26.95 3.90 -8.64
CA GLY A 244 28.00 2.93 -8.32
C GLY A 244 27.90 2.33 -6.91
N TYR A 245 26.77 2.53 -6.24
CA TYR A 245 26.45 1.95 -4.93
C TYR A 245 25.08 1.29 -4.98
N PRO A 246 24.80 0.24 -4.18
CA PRO A 246 23.44 -0.27 -4.03
C PRO A 246 22.50 0.85 -3.57
N VAL A 247 21.36 0.96 -4.23
CA VAL A 247 20.37 2.01 -3.95
C VAL A 247 19.13 1.41 -3.29
N PHE A 248 18.46 2.17 -2.42
CA PHE A 248 17.10 1.83 -2.02
C PHE A 248 16.21 3.05 -1.87
N GLU A 249 14.97 2.93 -2.33
CA GLU A 249 13.94 3.94 -2.20
C GLU A 249 13.23 3.85 -0.85
N ILE A 250 12.91 5.01 -0.27
CA ILE A 250 12.15 5.16 0.97
C ILE A 250 10.86 5.91 0.62
N PRO A 251 9.68 5.27 0.71
CA PRO A 251 8.41 5.97 0.57
C PRO A 251 8.29 7.12 1.56
N THR A 252 7.86 8.27 1.07
CA THR A 252 7.64 9.50 1.86
C THR A 252 6.15 9.77 2.02
N VAL A 253 5.78 10.96 2.51
CA VAL A 253 4.39 11.31 2.79
C VAL A 253 3.52 11.27 1.51
N PRO A 254 2.20 11.09 1.65
CA PRO A 254 1.29 11.06 0.51
C PRO A 254 1.32 12.34 -0.33
N PRO A 255 1.19 12.24 -1.67
CA PRO A 255 1.02 10.98 -2.42
C PRO A 255 2.34 10.21 -2.56
N SER A 256 2.31 8.93 -2.18
CA SER A 256 3.45 8.02 -2.30
C SER A 256 3.71 7.67 -3.76
N VAL A 257 4.84 8.11 -4.30
CA VAL A 257 5.24 7.83 -5.69
C VAL A 257 5.38 6.33 -5.94
N ALA A 258 5.97 5.58 -5.00
CA ALA A 258 6.09 4.12 -5.10
C ALA A 258 4.71 3.46 -5.24
N ALA A 259 3.73 3.90 -4.45
CA ALA A 259 2.41 3.31 -4.49
C ALA A 259 1.57 3.79 -5.68
N LEU A 260 1.79 5.02 -6.16
CA LEU A 260 1.25 5.49 -7.44
C LEU A 260 1.72 4.61 -8.61
N ARG A 261 3.02 4.26 -8.66
CA ARG A 261 3.58 3.35 -9.68
C ARG A 261 2.90 1.99 -9.64
N LEU A 262 2.81 1.38 -8.45
CA LEU A 262 2.16 0.08 -8.25
C LEU A 262 0.70 0.12 -8.71
N PHE A 263 -0.04 1.12 -8.24
CA PHE A 263 -1.45 1.27 -8.56
C PHE A 263 -1.70 1.45 -10.06
N ASP A 264 -1.00 2.41 -10.68
CA ASP A 264 -1.15 2.71 -12.11
C ASP A 264 -0.85 1.47 -12.96
N ARG A 265 0.19 0.71 -12.60
CA ARG A 265 0.57 -0.48 -13.35
C ARG A 265 -0.41 -1.63 -13.20
N LEU A 266 -0.83 -1.96 -11.98
CA LEU A 266 -1.81 -3.03 -11.75
C LEU A 266 -3.15 -2.73 -12.41
N ARG A 267 -3.61 -1.48 -12.32
CA ARG A 267 -4.82 -1.02 -12.98
C ARG A 267 -4.72 -1.18 -14.50
N LYS A 268 -3.65 -0.69 -15.12
CA LYS A 268 -3.42 -0.84 -16.57
C LYS A 268 -3.37 -2.30 -16.98
N HIS A 269 -2.72 -3.16 -16.18
CA HIS A 269 -2.67 -4.59 -16.45
C HIS A 269 -4.05 -5.25 -16.46
N LEU A 270 -4.96 -4.86 -15.56
CA LEU A 270 -6.34 -5.35 -15.57
C LEU A 270 -7.06 -4.92 -16.86
N GLN A 271 -6.91 -3.67 -17.28
CA GLN A 271 -7.50 -3.18 -18.53
C GLN A 271 -6.92 -3.90 -19.76
N GLU A 272 -5.61 -4.11 -19.80
CA GLU A 272 -4.90 -4.87 -20.84
C GLU A 272 -5.36 -6.33 -20.92
N THR A 273 -5.85 -6.89 -19.81
CA THR A 273 -6.36 -8.27 -19.72
C THR A 273 -7.88 -8.38 -19.84
N GLY A 274 -8.54 -7.30 -20.29
CA GLY A 274 -9.96 -7.29 -20.65
C GLY A 274 -10.93 -6.95 -19.52
N VAL A 275 -10.45 -6.54 -18.35
CA VAL A 275 -11.33 -6.09 -17.25
C VAL A 275 -11.86 -4.69 -17.54
N GLU A 276 -13.18 -4.55 -17.58
CA GLU A 276 -13.84 -3.26 -17.74
C GLU A 276 -13.79 -2.47 -16.42
N LEU A 277 -13.45 -1.18 -16.51
CA LEU A 277 -13.27 -0.29 -15.36
C LEU A 277 -14.20 0.91 -15.45
N PHE A 278 -15.11 1.04 -14.47
CA PHE A 278 -15.96 2.23 -14.29
C PHE A 278 -15.26 3.23 -13.38
N TRP A 279 -14.88 4.36 -13.96
CA TRP A 279 -14.12 5.41 -13.29
C TRP A 279 -15.02 6.43 -12.60
N ASN A 280 -14.57 6.91 -11.44
CA ASN A 280 -15.22 7.99 -10.70
C ASN A 280 -16.73 7.77 -10.55
N ALA A 281 -17.09 6.51 -10.29
CA ALA A 281 -18.47 6.03 -10.30
C ALA A 281 -18.81 5.48 -8.92
N PRO A 282 -18.99 6.36 -7.90
CA PRO A 282 -19.26 5.91 -6.56
C PRO A 282 -20.62 5.20 -6.53
N ALA A 283 -20.58 3.92 -6.21
CA ALA A 283 -21.76 3.14 -5.92
C ALA A 283 -22.34 3.58 -4.57
N HIS A 284 -23.67 3.70 -4.49
CA HIS A 284 -24.32 4.35 -3.34
C HIS A 284 -25.65 3.71 -2.90
N ALA A 285 -26.07 2.64 -3.56
CA ALA A 285 -27.26 1.89 -3.20
C ALA A 285 -27.22 0.50 -3.84
N ALA A 286 -27.87 -0.46 -3.19
CA ALA A 286 -28.13 -1.79 -3.72
C ALA A 286 -29.64 -2.06 -3.78
N THR A 287 -30.09 -2.77 -4.80
CA THR A 287 -31.44 -3.35 -4.86
C THR A 287 -31.37 -4.80 -4.43
N VAL A 288 -32.11 -5.16 -3.39
CA VAL A 288 -32.22 -6.53 -2.89
C VAL A 288 -33.62 -7.05 -3.18
N THR A 289 -33.71 -8.24 -3.76
CA THR A 289 -34.98 -8.91 -4.07
C THR A 289 -34.88 -10.35 -3.59
N GLU A 290 -35.82 -10.79 -2.75
CA GLU A 290 -35.84 -12.15 -2.20
C GLU A 290 -34.51 -12.55 -1.53
N GLY A 291 -33.94 -11.64 -0.73
CA GLY A 291 -32.67 -11.88 -0.03
C GLY A 291 -31.40 -11.84 -0.89
N ARG A 292 -31.52 -11.54 -2.19
CA ARG A 292 -30.38 -11.47 -3.12
C ARG A 292 -30.19 -10.06 -3.66
N CYS A 293 -28.96 -9.55 -3.63
CA CYS A 293 -28.59 -8.32 -4.34
C CYS A 293 -28.70 -8.54 -5.85
N THR A 294 -29.56 -7.80 -6.52
CA THR A 294 -29.82 -7.93 -7.98
C THR A 294 -29.12 -6.85 -8.81
N ARG A 295 -28.92 -5.67 -8.22
CA ARG A 295 -28.18 -4.56 -8.84
C ARG A 295 -27.58 -3.61 -7.82
N ILE A 296 -26.48 -2.97 -8.17
CA ILE A 296 -25.97 -1.76 -7.51
C ILE A 296 -26.22 -0.53 -8.38
N LEU A 297 -26.35 0.63 -7.74
CA LEU A 297 -26.59 1.91 -8.40
C LEU A 297 -25.37 2.81 -8.25
N LEU A 298 -24.86 3.28 -9.39
CA LEU A 298 -23.72 4.19 -9.48
C LEU A 298 -24.22 5.63 -9.63
N LYS A 299 -23.58 6.56 -8.92
CA LYS A 299 -23.81 7.99 -9.17
C LYS A 299 -23.23 8.36 -10.54
N SER A 300 -24.00 9.12 -11.32
CA SER A 300 -23.58 9.68 -12.60
C SER A 300 -24.25 11.03 -12.82
N ALA A 301 -23.66 11.87 -13.67
CA ALA A 301 -24.20 13.17 -14.03
C ALA A 301 -25.48 13.00 -14.88
N GLY A 302 -26.64 13.00 -14.22
CA GLY A 302 -27.95 13.02 -14.87
C GLY A 302 -28.88 11.91 -14.39
N ARG A 303 -28.47 10.64 -14.50
CA ARG A 303 -29.25 9.50 -14.03
C ARG A 303 -28.34 8.43 -13.42
N GLU A 304 -28.79 7.83 -12.33
CA GLU A 304 -28.13 6.68 -11.74
C GLU A 304 -27.93 5.55 -12.77
N GLN A 305 -26.76 4.93 -12.75
CA GLN A 305 -26.42 3.85 -13.67
C GLN A 305 -26.47 2.51 -12.93
N PRO A 306 -27.37 1.59 -13.30
CA PRO A 306 -27.46 0.28 -12.68
C PRO A 306 -26.43 -0.70 -13.25
N ILE A 307 -25.79 -1.46 -12.35
CA ILE A 307 -24.98 -2.64 -12.66
C ILE A 307 -25.65 -3.87 -12.08
N GLU A 308 -26.12 -4.76 -12.96
CA GLU A 308 -26.66 -6.07 -12.64
C GLU A 308 -25.53 -7.12 -12.71
N ALA A 309 -25.39 -7.92 -11.68
CA ALA A 309 -24.37 -8.97 -11.58
C ALA A 309 -24.92 -10.18 -10.82
N ARG A 310 -24.31 -11.35 -11.05
CA ARG A 310 -24.66 -12.59 -10.32
C ARG A 310 -24.11 -12.56 -8.89
N ALA A 311 -22.98 -11.91 -8.70
CA ALA A 311 -22.37 -11.68 -7.39
C ALA A 311 -21.67 -10.31 -7.34
N TYR A 312 -21.51 -9.79 -6.13
CA TYR A 312 -20.85 -8.53 -5.86
C TYR A 312 -19.72 -8.75 -4.86
N VAL A 313 -18.56 -8.16 -5.13
CA VAL A 313 -17.45 -8.10 -4.17
C VAL A 313 -17.34 -6.67 -3.67
N LEU A 314 -17.57 -6.48 -2.38
CA LEU A 314 -17.34 -5.20 -1.70
C LEU A 314 -15.90 -5.20 -1.19
N ALA A 315 -15.00 -4.70 -2.01
CA ALA A 315 -13.59 -4.50 -1.65
C ALA A 315 -13.38 -3.06 -1.20
N LEU A 316 -14.18 -2.67 -0.21
CA LEU A 316 -14.17 -1.36 0.42
C LEU A 316 -12.90 -1.22 1.26
N GLU A 317 -12.21 -0.10 1.12
CA GLU A 317 -10.99 0.17 1.89
C GLU A 317 -11.28 1.13 3.05
N ASP A 318 -10.26 1.86 3.46
CA ASP A 318 -10.31 2.87 4.50
C ASP A 318 -11.44 3.89 4.28
N TRP A 319 -11.86 4.54 5.36
CA TRP A 319 -12.77 5.68 5.45
C TRP A 319 -12.55 6.76 4.38
N VAL A 320 -11.35 6.86 3.80
CA VAL A 320 -10.96 7.79 2.73
C VAL A 320 -11.74 7.58 1.42
N ASP A 321 -12.11 6.35 1.06
CA ASP A 321 -12.87 6.08 -0.18
C ASP A 321 -14.39 6.31 -0.01
N GLY A 322 -14.83 6.66 1.19
CA GLY A 322 -16.25 6.86 1.54
C GLY A 322 -17.04 5.56 1.72
N ALA A 323 -16.34 4.42 1.89
CA ALA A 323 -16.87 3.08 2.14
C ALA A 323 -17.76 2.94 3.37
N LEU A 324 -17.64 3.83 4.35
CA LEU A 324 -18.45 3.84 5.56
C LEU A 324 -18.93 5.27 5.85
N ARG A 325 -20.19 5.39 6.25
CA ARG A 325 -20.81 6.67 6.62
C ARG A 325 -20.89 6.77 8.14
N ALA A 326 -19.96 7.51 8.72
CA ALA A 326 -19.97 7.85 10.14
C ALA A 326 -20.93 9.04 10.41
N GLY A 327 -22.05 8.77 11.07
CA GLY A 327 -22.90 9.77 11.72
C GLY A 327 -22.46 10.03 13.17
N VAL A 328 -23.30 10.75 13.94
CA VAL A 328 -23.02 11.05 15.37
C VAL A 328 -22.99 9.76 16.21
N HIS A 329 -24.03 8.92 16.06
CA HIS A 329 -24.18 7.68 16.85
C HIS A 329 -23.89 6.42 16.02
N LEU A 330 -24.20 6.45 14.73
CA LEU A 330 -24.18 5.27 13.89
C LEU A 330 -23.07 5.34 12.84
N VAL A 331 -22.44 4.22 12.58
CA VAL A 331 -21.67 3.97 11.36
C VAL A 331 -22.52 3.08 10.48
N ARG A 332 -22.75 3.49 9.23
CA ARG A 332 -23.54 2.72 8.27
C ARG A 332 -22.75 2.41 7.02
N ASP A 333 -23.05 1.28 6.41
CA ASP A 333 -22.56 1.02 5.08
C ASP A 333 -23.35 1.84 4.03
N PRO A 334 -22.70 2.31 2.96
CA PRO A 334 -23.31 3.18 1.97
C PRO A 334 -24.16 2.44 0.93
N PHE A 335 -24.20 1.11 0.92
CA PHE A 335 -24.89 0.31 -0.09
C PHE A 335 -26.24 -0.23 0.40
N PHE A 336 -26.24 -0.86 1.56
CA PHE A 336 -27.39 -1.51 2.19
C PHE A 336 -27.95 -0.67 3.34
N GLY A 337 -27.25 0.37 3.78
CA GLY A 337 -27.69 1.24 4.87
C GLY A 337 -27.66 0.57 6.25
N ARG A 338 -27.02 -0.59 6.35
CA ARG A 338 -26.87 -1.41 7.55
C ARG A 338 -26.00 -0.70 8.56
N VAL A 339 -26.39 -0.81 9.82
CA VAL A 339 -25.58 -0.31 10.94
C VAL A 339 -24.41 -1.27 11.14
N ILE A 340 -23.20 -0.74 10.98
CA ILE A 340 -21.93 -1.44 11.21
C ILE A 340 -21.50 -1.28 12.67
N ALA A 341 -21.76 -0.11 13.25
CA ALA A 341 -21.44 0.16 14.64
C ALA A 341 -22.35 1.24 15.21
N GLU A 342 -22.61 1.15 16.51
CA GLU A 342 -23.37 2.12 17.29
C GLU A 342 -22.55 2.57 18.49
N HIS A 343 -22.56 3.87 18.74
CA HIS A 343 -21.84 4.52 19.83
C HIS A 343 -22.73 5.58 20.47
N ALA A 344 -22.62 5.74 21.78
CA ALA A 344 -23.35 6.79 22.50
C ALA A 344 -22.85 8.19 22.09
N VAL A 345 -21.54 8.34 21.88
CA VAL A 345 -20.91 9.59 21.47
C VAL A 345 -19.79 9.35 20.43
N PRO A 346 -19.53 10.31 19.52
CA PRO A 346 -18.51 10.16 18.47
C PRO A 346 -17.10 9.80 18.97
N SER A 347 -16.71 10.31 20.14
CA SER A 347 -15.37 10.12 20.72
C SER A 347 -15.07 8.67 21.10
N GLN A 348 -16.08 7.83 21.28
CA GLN A 348 -15.88 6.39 21.53
C GLN A 348 -15.25 5.65 20.35
N ARG A 349 -15.23 6.26 19.15
CA ARG A 349 -14.59 5.68 17.95
C ARG A 349 -13.08 5.92 17.89
N THR A 350 -12.54 6.79 18.73
CA THR A 350 -11.14 7.23 18.66
C THR A 350 -10.47 7.10 20.02
N ALA A 351 -9.18 6.79 20.03
CA ALA A 351 -8.35 6.90 21.22
C ALA A 351 -7.60 8.24 21.21
N GLU A 352 -7.38 8.84 22.38
CA GLU A 352 -6.63 10.10 22.51
C GLU A 352 -5.19 9.98 22.00
N SER A 353 -4.55 8.83 22.24
CA SER A 353 -3.22 8.55 21.71
C SER A 353 -3.32 8.27 20.21
N ILE A 354 -2.76 9.15 19.39
CA ILE A 354 -2.66 8.95 17.94
C ILE A 354 -1.85 7.70 17.56
N PHE A 355 -1.02 7.18 18.47
CA PHE A 355 -0.21 5.98 18.30
C PHE A 355 -0.84 4.73 18.94
N GLY A 356 -1.95 4.89 19.66
CA GLY A 356 -2.68 3.78 20.26
C GLY A 356 -3.58 3.07 19.24
N VAL A 357 -4.05 1.87 19.63
CA VAL A 357 -5.10 1.17 18.87
C VAL A 357 -6.32 2.08 18.78
N GLN A 358 -6.74 2.34 17.55
CA GLN A 358 -7.90 3.16 17.29
C GLN A 358 -9.17 2.30 17.20
N PRO A 359 -10.22 2.55 18.00
CA PRO A 359 -11.44 1.75 17.95
C PRO A 359 -12.10 1.70 16.56
N TYR A 360 -12.03 2.79 15.79
CA TYR A 360 -12.56 2.83 14.42
C TYR A 360 -11.92 1.81 13.48
N ALA A 361 -10.68 1.37 13.76
CA ALA A 361 -9.95 0.41 12.92
C ALA A 361 -10.44 -1.04 13.11
N GLN A 362 -11.27 -1.29 14.12
CA GLN A 362 -11.91 -2.60 14.36
C GLN A 362 -13.32 -2.66 13.78
N LEU A 363 -13.82 -1.58 13.19
CA LEU A 363 -15.16 -1.54 12.62
C LEU A 363 -15.16 -2.19 11.24
N GLY A 364 -16.10 -3.12 11.04
CA GLY A 364 -16.27 -3.84 9.79
C GLY A 364 -17.49 -4.75 9.84
N TYR A 365 -17.78 -5.40 8.73
CA TYR A 365 -18.84 -6.40 8.69
C TYR A 365 -18.43 -7.63 9.52
N PRO A 366 -19.35 -8.24 10.29
CA PRO A 366 -19.17 -9.63 10.66
C PRO A 366 -19.15 -10.47 9.37
N VAL A 367 -18.27 -11.46 9.32
CA VAL A 367 -18.09 -12.30 8.14
C VAL A 367 -18.21 -13.78 8.48
N THR A 368 -18.71 -14.57 7.53
CA THR A 368 -18.71 -16.03 7.59
C THR A 368 -17.29 -16.59 7.45
N ASP A 369 -17.12 -17.90 7.60
CA ASP A 369 -15.84 -18.59 7.35
C ASP A 369 -15.43 -18.58 5.87
N ARG A 370 -16.31 -18.12 4.98
CA ARG A 370 -15.98 -17.84 3.57
C ARG A 370 -15.69 -16.37 3.31
N LEU A 371 -15.51 -15.57 4.36
CA LEU A 371 -15.32 -14.11 4.33
C LEU A 371 -16.46 -13.36 3.65
N GLN A 372 -17.67 -13.91 3.67
CA GLN A 372 -18.86 -13.23 3.15
C GLN A 372 -19.47 -12.38 4.25
N PRO A 373 -19.91 -11.13 3.99
CA PRO A 373 -20.65 -10.35 4.97
C PRO A 373 -21.85 -11.14 5.49
N ALA A 374 -21.97 -11.24 6.81
CA ALA A 374 -23.02 -11.97 7.51
C ALA A 374 -23.89 -11.02 8.33
N ASP A 375 -25.15 -11.35 8.57
CA ASP A 375 -25.97 -10.69 9.57
C ASP A 375 -26.10 -11.48 10.87
N GLU A 376 -26.97 -11.03 11.77
CA GLU A 376 -27.19 -11.69 13.06
C GLU A 376 -27.69 -13.14 12.89
N THR A 377 -28.22 -13.47 11.71
CA THR A 377 -28.76 -14.78 11.34
C THR A 377 -27.78 -15.66 10.57
N GLY A 378 -26.57 -15.16 10.27
CA GLY A 378 -25.54 -15.84 9.48
C GLY A 378 -25.48 -15.33 8.06
#